data_AF-A0A382YLJ1-F1
#
_entry.id   AF-A0A382YLJ1-F1
#
_cell.length_a   1.000
_cell.length_b   1.000
_cell.length_c   1.000
_cell.angle_alpha   90.00
_cell.angle_beta   90.00
_cell.angle_gamma   90.00
#
_symmetry.space_group_name_H-M   'P 1'
#
loop_
_entity.id
_entity.type
_entity.pdbx_description
1 polymer ?
#
loop_
_entity_poly.entity_id
_entity_poly.type
_entity_poly.pdbx_seq_one_letter_code
_entity_poly.pdbx_strand_id
1 'polypeptide(L)'
;MDYQEKKVGRPRKYDAEFFPHFCNHNRILEIIIDKHGNNGYAFYYRLREILGKTPKHGYDANSKMKYDYLLTKTGVDSELADLIIALLCEFGEIDADLWKIEKLIWWQNFVDSLKELYKKRKNELPTKNDFKTS
;
A
#
# COMPACT_ATOMS: atom_id res chain seq x y z
N MET A 1 16.44 19.90 43.13
CA MET A 1 15.30 19.53 42.25
C MET A 1 15.91 18.78 41.08
N ASP A 2 15.89 17.46 41.12
CA ASP A 2 16.45 16.66 40.03
C ASP A 2 15.43 16.57 38.90
N TYR A 3 15.79 17.13 37.74
CA TYR A 3 15.01 17.05 36.53
C TYR A 3 15.20 15.64 35.94
N GLN A 4 14.21 14.77 36.13
CA GLN A 4 14.21 13.44 35.50
C GLN A 4 13.93 13.59 34.00
N GLU A 5 14.96 13.41 33.17
CA GLU A 5 14.79 13.30 31.73
C GLU A 5 13.87 12.12 31.40
N LYS A 6 12.73 12.41 30.74
CA LYS A 6 11.87 11.38 30.17
C LYS A 6 12.67 10.63 29.10
N LYS A 7 13.06 9.38 29.39
CA LYS A 7 13.58 8.46 28.38
C LYS A 7 12.49 8.21 27.33
N VAL A 8 12.62 8.85 26.17
CA VAL A 8 11.75 8.61 25.02
C VAL A 8 12.09 7.22 24.46
N GLY A 9 11.15 6.29 24.58
CA GLY A 9 11.29 4.97 23.96
C GLY A 9 11.32 5.07 22.43
N ARG A 10 11.81 4.01 21.76
CA ARG A 10 11.81 3.95 20.28
C ARG A 10 10.41 4.25 19.73
N PRO A 11 10.27 5.15 18.74
CA PRO A 11 8.98 5.43 18.11
C PRO A 11 8.31 4.15 17.60
N ARG A 12 6.97 4.12 17.70
CA ARG A 12 6.17 3.01 17.17
C ARG A 12 6.33 2.94 15.65
N LYS A 13 6.47 1.73 15.13
CA LYS A 13 6.56 1.44 13.69
C LYS A 13 5.19 1.22 13.07
N TYR A 14 4.96 1.86 11.92
CA TYR A 14 3.72 1.77 11.11
C TYR A 14 4.01 1.42 9.64
N ASP A 15 5.25 1.04 9.33
CA ASP A 15 5.70 0.43 8.08
C ASP A 15 5.72 -1.10 8.22
N ALA A 16 5.94 -1.87 7.17
CA ALA A 16 6.01 -3.32 7.20
C ALA A 16 7.27 -3.80 6.49
N GLU A 17 8.17 -4.48 7.21
CA GLU A 17 9.39 -5.03 6.63
C GLU A 17 9.14 -6.31 5.82
N PHE A 18 7.98 -6.94 6.00
CA PHE A 18 7.54 -8.11 5.26
C PHE A 18 6.01 -8.11 5.12
N PHE A 19 5.50 -8.79 4.10
CA PHE A 19 4.08 -9.08 3.92
C PHE A 19 3.94 -10.50 3.33
N PRO A 20 2.79 -11.17 3.49
CA PRO A 20 2.63 -12.52 2.98
C PRO A 20 2.53 -12.56 1.44
N HIS A 21 3.36 -13.41 0.85
CA HIS A 21 3.29 -13.80 -0.55
C HIS A 21 2.71 -15.22 -0.64
N PHE A 22 1.42 -15.33 -0.87
CA PHE A 22 0.73 -16.62 -0.96
C PHE A 22 1.02 -17.30 -2.30
N CYS A 23 1.21 -18.63 -2.30
CA CYS A 23 1.37 -19.43 -3.51
C CYS A 23 0.06 -19.58 -4.28
N ASN A 24 -1.07 -19.57 -3.57
CA ASN A 24 -2.39 -19.61 -4.17
C ASN A 24 -2.80 -18.18 -4.50
N HIS A 25 -2.86 -17.87 -5.80
CA HIS A 25 -3.33 -16.58 -6.27
C HIS A 25 -4.83 -16.45 -6.03
N ASN A 26 -5.28 -15.25 -5.67
CA ASN A 26 -6.71 -14.95 -5.66
C ASN A 26 -7.18 -14.70 -7.10
N ARG A 27 -8.50 -14.78 -7.33
CA ARG A 27 -9.09 -14.59 -8.66
C ARG A 27 -8.71 -13.26 -9.31
N ILE A 28 -8.52 -12.21 -8.51
CA ILE A 28 -8.18 -10.87 -8.99
C ILE A 28 -6.76 -10.84 -9.56
N LEU A 29 -5.79 -11.39 -8.83
CA LEU A 29 -4.43 -11.53 -9.30
C LEU A 29 -4.37 -12.42 -10.55
N GLU A 30 -5.13 -13.52 -10.60
CA GLU A 30 -5.23 -14.37 -11.80
C GLU A 30 -5.73 -13.58 -13.02
N ILE A 31 -6.77 -12.76 -12.87
CA ILE A 31 -7.29 -11.90 -13.95
C ILE A 31 -6.26 -10.84 -14.38
N ILE A 32 -5.55 -10.23 -13.43
CA ILE A 32 -4.49 -9.25 -13.74
C ILE A 32 -3.34 -9.90 -14.51
N ILE A 33 -2.95 -11.13 -14.13
CA ILE A 33 -1.93 -11.91 -14.85
C ILE A 33 -2.41 -12.26 -16.25
N ASP A 34 -3.66 -12.71 -16.41
CA ASP A 34 -4.23 -13.05 -17.72
C ASP A 34 -4.21 -11.83 -18.67
N LYS A 35 -4.59 -10.65 -18.17
CA LYS A 35 -4.66 -9.41 -18.98
C LYS A 35 -3.31 -8.74 -19.25
N HIS A 36 -2.38 -8.80 -18.29
CA HIS A 36 -1.16 -7.97 -18.30
C HIS A 36 0.13 -8.78 -18.12
N GLY A 37 0.04 -10.11 -18.11
CA GLY A 37 1.16 -11.03 -17.98
C GLY A 37 2.04 -10.75 -16.75
N ASN A 38 3.35 -10.89 -16.95
CA ASN A 38 4.34 -10.67 -15.89
C ASN A 38 4.35 -9.21 -15.38
N ASN A 39 4.00 -8.23 -16.22
CA ASN A 39 3.93 -6.84 -15.78
C ASN A 39 2.78 -6.65 -14.77
N GLY A 40 1.62 -7.29 -15.00
CA GLY A 40 0.52 -7.30 -14.05
C GLY A 40 0.90 -7.93 -12.71
N TYR A 41 1.53 -9.11 -12.76
CA TYR A 41 2.04 -9.79 -11.57
C TYR A 41 3.02 -8.90 -10.78
N ALA A 42 4.04 -8.38 -11.47
CA ALA A 42 5.07 -7.55 -10.86
C ALA A 42 4.48 -6.27 -10.28
N PHE A 43 3.55 -5.61 -10.99
CA PHE A 43 2.86 -4.41 -10.52
C PHE A 43 2.09 -4.69 -9.23
N TYR A 44 1.29 -5.75 -9.19
CA TYR A 44 0.48 -6.11 -8.03
C TYR A 44 1.31 -6.24 -6.75
N TYR A 45 2.43 -6.97 -6.81
CA TYR A 45 3.31 -7.17 -5.66
C TYR A 45 4.19 -5.97 -5.35
N ARG A 46 4.72 -5.27 -6.36
CA ARG A 46 5.54 -4.07 -6.15
C ARG A 46 4.73 -2.91 -5.59
N LEU A 47 3.45 -2.78 -5.96
CA LEU A 47 2.55 -1.83 -5.32
C LEU A 47 2.42 -2.16 -3.82
N ARG A 48 2.20 -3.44 -3.47
CA ARG A 48 2.16 -3.88 -2.07
C ARG A 48 3.47 -3.63 -1.32
N GLU A 49 4.63 -3.73 -1.98
CA GLU A 49 5.92 -3.35 -1.38
C GLU A 49 5.99 -1.86 -1.04
N ILE A 50 5.48 -0.99 -1.92
CA ILE A 50 5.41 0.46 -1.67
C ILE A 50 4.49 0.72 -0.48
N LEU A 51 3.28 0.13 -0.49
CA LEU A 51 2.34 0.26 0.63
C LEU A 51 2.94 -0.28 1.94
N GLY A 52 3.66 -1.40 1.89
CA GLY A 52 4.35 -1.95 3.05
C GLY A 52 5.36 -0.96 3.62
N LYS A 53 6.20 -0.34 2.77
CA LYS A 53 7.25 0.59 3.19
C LYS A 53 6.73 1.97 3.60
N THR A 54 5.55 2.38 3.13
CA THR A 54 4.95 3.65 3.53
C THR A 54 4.31 3.54 4.91
N PRO A 55 4.63 4.42 5.87
CA PRO A 55 3.95 4.47 7.15
C PRO A 55 2.43 4.58 6.96
N LYS A 56 1.68 3.77 7.71
CA LYS A 56 0.21 3.67 7.62
C LYS A 56 -0.34 3.08 6.31
N HIS A 57 0.51 2.56 5.44
CA HIS A 57 0.14 1.70 4.31
C HIS A 57 -0.76 2.29 3.21
N GLY A 58 -0.91 3.60 3.17
CA GLY A 58 -1.42 4.29 1.98
C GLY A 58 -0.27 4.82 1.12
N TYR A 59 -0.56 5.14 -0.14
CA TYR A 59 0.39 5.85 -1.00
C TYR A 59 -0.26 7.07 -1.64
N ASP A 60 0.45 8.19 -1.57
CA ASP A 60 0.00 9.46 -2.16
C ASP A 60 0.68 9.62 -3.52
N ALA A 61 -0.12 9.66 -4.59
CA ALA A 61 0.36 9.86 -5.95
C ALA A 61 -0.10 11.20 -6.55
N ASN A 62 -0.53 12.16 -5.73
CA ASN A 62 -1.12 13.43 -6.18
C ASN A 62 -0.15 14.39 -6.89
N SER A 63 1.16 14.20 -6.74
CA SER A 63 2.18 15.03 -7.38
C SER A 63 2.94 14.24 -8.42
N LYS A 64 3.42 14.93 -9.46
CA LYS A 64 4.20 14.31 -10.54
C LYS A 64 5.38 13.50 -10.00
N MET A 65 6.15 14.05 -9.06
CA MET A 65 7.29 13.36 -8.47
C MET A 65 6.90 12.06 -7.74
N LYS A 66 5.79 12.07 -7.00
CA LYS A 66 5.30 10.87 -6.33
C LYS A 66 4.81 9.85 -7.34
N TYR A 67 4.05 10.28 -8.35
CA TYR A 67 3.60 9.37 -9.41
C TYR A 67 4.77 8.76 -10.19
N ASP A 68 5.76 9.57 -10.60
CA ASP A 68 6.97 9.07 -11.26
C ASP A 68 7.74 8.04 -10.39
N TYR A 69 7.74 8.24 -9.07
CA TYR A 69 8.32 7.27 -8.12
C TYR A 69 7.53 5.96 -8.08
N LEU A 70 6.19 6.02 -8.07
CA LEU A 70 5.34 4.83 -8.21
C LEU A 70 5.69 4.06 -9.47
N LEU A 71 5.74 4.72 -10.63
CA LEU A 71 6.09 4.11 -11.93
C LEU A 71 7.49 3.47 -11.90
N THR A 72 8.47 4.18 -11.33
CA THR A 72 9.84 3.67 -11.17
C THR A 72 9.88 2.40 -10.31
N LYS A 73 9.06 2.34 -9.25
CA LYS A 73 9.03 1.20 -8.33
C LYS A 73 8.26 0.01 -8.88
N THR A 74 7.19 0.24 -9.62
CA THR A 74 6.43 -0.84 -10.26
C THR A 74 7.11 -1.32 -11.54
N GLY A 75 7.83 -0.45 -12.24
CA GLY A 75 8.57 -0.76 -13.46
C GLY A 75 7.68 -0.79 -14.70
N VAL A 76 6.53 -0.10 -14.67
CA VAL A 76 5.61 0.05 -15.79
C VAL A 76 5.47 1.53 -16.15
N ASP A 77 5.00 1.82 -17.35
CA ASP A 77 4.63 3.19 -17.75
C ASP A 77 3.32 3.66 -17.10
N SER A 78 3.00 4.94 -17.31
CA SER A 78 1.80 5.56 -16.73
C SER A 78 0.51 4.93 -17.25
N GLU A 79 0.45 4.55 -18.53
CA GLU A 79 -0.77 4.00 -19.13
C GLU A 79 -1.10 2.65 -18.49
N LEU A 80 -0.12 1.76 -18.39
CA LEU A 80 -0.31 0.45 -17.78
C LEU A 80 -0.56 0.56 -16.27
N ALA A 81 0.10 1.50 -15.57
CA ALA A 81 -0.15 1.74 -14.16
C ALA A 81 -1.60 2.20 -13.91
N ASP A 82 -2.09 3.20 -14.64
CA ASP A 82 -3.45 3.72 -14.49
C ASP A 82 -4.48 2.63 -14.84
N LEU A 83 -4.22 1.81 -15.86
CA LEU A 83 -5.09 0.69 -16.25
C LEU A 83 -5.19 -0.37 -15.14
N ILE A 84 -4.06 -0.83 -14.60
CA ILE A 84 -4.07 -1.86 -13.53
C ILE A 84 -4.70 -1.30 -12.24
N ILE A 85 -4.44 -0.04 -11.88
CA ILE A 85 -5.06 0.58 -10.70
C ILE A 85 -6.57 0.73 -10.91
N ALA A 86 -7.02 1.13 -12.10
CA ALA A 86 -8.45 1.21 -12.42
C ALA A 86 -9.12 -0.16 -12.27
N LEU A 87 -8.51 -1.22 -12.77
CA LEU A 87 -9.01 -2.59 -12.62
C LEU A 87 -9.10 -3.03 -11.14
N LEU A 88 -8.07 -2.71 -10.34
CA LEU A 88 -8.09 -2.97 -8.90
C LEU A 88 -9.17 -2.16 -8.17
N CYS A 89 -9.48 -0.94 -8.63
CA CYS A 89 -10.60 -0.15 -8.13
C CYS A 89 -11.95 -0.78 -8.48
N GLU A 90 -12.11 -1.26 -9.72
CA GLU A 90 -13.33 -1.96 -10.18
C GLU A 90 -13.60 -3.23 -9.38
N PHE A 91 -12.54 -3.95 -9.00
CA PHE A 91 -12.63 -5.14 -8.16
C PHE A 91 -12.77 -4.85 -6.65
N GLY A 92 -12.71 -3.57 -6.26
CA GLY A 92 -12.83 -3.16 -4.85
C GLY A 92 -11.60 -3.48 -3.99
N GLU A 93 -10.45 -3.78 -4.60
CA GLU A 93 -9.18 -3.95 -3.87
C GLU A 93 -8.62 -2.59 -3.45
N ILE A 94 -8.67 -1.60 -4.35
CA ILE A 94 -8.26 -0.22 -4.09
C ILE A 94 -9.51 0.66 -3.92
N ASP A 95 -9.50 1.55 -2.92
CA ASP A 95 -10.57 2.54 -2.71
C ASP A 95 -10.65 3.48 -3.93
N ALA A 96 -11.70 3.29 -4.73
CA ALA A 96 -11.87 3.97 -6.01
C ALA A 96 -12.07 5.49 -5.85
N ASP A 97 -12.73 5.92 -4.78
CA ASP A 97 -13.00 7.34 -4.53
C ASP A 97 -11.70 8.06 -4.19
N LEU A 98 -10.88 7.46 -3.32
CA LEU A 98 -9.55 7.97 -3.00
C LEU A 98 -8.65 8.09 -4.23
N TRP A 99 -8.66 7.09 -5.11
CA TRP A 99 -7.85 7.14 -6.33
C TRP A 99 -8.34 8.20 -7.31
N LYS A 100 -9.65 8.29 -7.54
CA LYS A 100 -10.23 9.18 -8.56
C LYS A 100 -10.24 10.64 -8.13
N ILE A 101 -10.50 10.92 -6.86
CA ILE A 101 -10.67 12.29 -6.34
C ILE A 101 -9.34 12.86 -5.85
N GLU A 102 -8.57 12.07 -5.09
CA GLU A 102 -7.40 12.55 -4.35
C GLU A 102 -6.07 11.98 -4.91
N LYS A 103 -6.12 11.07 -5.91
CA LYS A 103 -4.96 10.27 -6.38
C LYS A 103 -4.23 9.58 -5.22
N LEU A 104 -4.99 9.10 -4.25
CA LEU A 104 -4.51 8.32 -3.11
C LEU A 104 -4.82 6.83 -3.33
N ILE A 105 -3.86 5.98 -3.01
CA ILE A 105 -4.01 4.53 -3.05
C ILE A 105 -4.20 4.02 -1.63
N TRP A 106 -5.37 3.43 -1.38
CA TRP A 106 -5.68 2.69 -0.16
C TRP A 106 -6.16 1.29 -0.50
N TRP A 107 -5.54 0.27 0.10
CA TRP A 107 -5.84 -1.14 -0.16
C TRP A 107 -6.14 -1.87 1.14
N GLN A 108 -7.43 -2.00 1.48
CA GLN A 108 -7.86 -2.56 2.77
C GLN A 108 -7.38 -4.00 2.98
N ASN A 109 -7.56 -4.87 1.97
CA ASN A 109 -7.12 -6.27 2.04
C ASN A 109 -5.62 -6.41 2.30
N PHE A 110 -4.80 -5.49 1.78
CA PHE A 110 -3.37 -5.47 2.07
C PHE A 110 -3.12 -5.14 3.55
N VAL A 111 -3.76 -4.11 4.10
CA VAL A 111 -3.62 -3.72 5.51
C VAL A 111 -4.08 -4.84 6.44
N ASP A 112 -5.21 -5.48 6.13
CA ASP A 112 -5.74 -6.60 6.90
C ASP A 112 -4.77 -7.80 6.92
N SER A 113 -4.02 -8.01 5.83
CA SER A 113 -2.98 -9.05 5.76
C SER A 113 -1.82 -8.83 6.75
N LEU A 114 -1.67 -7.62 7.29
CA LEU A 114 -0.64 -7.25 8.26
C LEU A 114 -1.10 -7.38 9.72
N LYS A 115 -2.31 -7.89 9.98
CA LYS A 115 -2.89 -8.01 11.33
C LYS A 115 -1.95 -8.65 12.36
N GLU A 116 -1.29 -9.75 12.01
CA GLU A 116 -0.37 -10.44 12.93
C GLU A 116 0.91 -9.63 13.20
N LEU A 117 1.38 -8.83 12.24
CA LEU A 117 2.50 -7.91 12.44
C LEU A 117 2.13 -6.82 13.46
N TYR A 118 0.96 -6.21 13.31
CA TYR A 118 0.49 -5.14 14.20
C TYR A 118 0.17 -5.66 15.61
N LYS A 119 -0.38 -6.87 15.71
CA LYS A 119 -0.57 -7.57 16.98
C LYS A 119 0.74 -7.75 17.75
N LYS A 120 1.82 -8.18 17.08
CA LYS A 120 3.16 -8.30 17.69
C LYS A 120 3.73 -6.96 18.13
N ARG A 121 3.43 -5.89 17.40
CA ARG A 121 3.87 -4.53 17.70
C ARG A 121 3.03 -3.83 18.77
N LYS A 122 1.89 -4.41 19.18
CA LYS A 122 0.92 -3.80 20.10
C LYS A 122 0.42 -2.43 19.59
N ASN A 123 0.23 -2.34 18.28
CA ASN A 123 -0.34 -1.18 17.59
C ASN A 123 -1.68 -1.56 16.97
N GLU A 124 -2.56 -0.56 16.81
CA GLU A 124 -3.77 -0.71 16.01
C GLU A 124 -3.41 -0.74 14.52
N LEU A 125 -4.18 -1.51 13.75
CA LEU A 125 -4.06 -1.50 12.30
C LEU A 125 -4.44 -0.10 11.77
N PRO A 126 -3.68 0.48 10.83
CA PRO A 126 -4.05 1.73 10.20
C PRO A 126 -5.40 1.61 9.49
N THR A 127 -6.14 2.70 9.50
CA THR A 127 -7.39 2.86 8.75
C THR A 127 -7.20 3.88 7.64
N LYS A 128 -8.11 3.92 6.67
CA LYS A 128 -8.03 4.91 5.59
C LYS A 128 -8.03 6.36 6.10
N ASN A 129 -8.66 6.60 7.25
CA ASN A 129 -8.73 7.93 7.86
C ASN A 129 -7.37 8.38 8.43
N ASP A 130 -6.53 7.44 8.86
CA ASP A 130 -5.17 7.73 9.32
C ASP A 130 -4.27 8.21 8.19
N PHE A 131 -4.62 7.85 6.95
CA PHE A 131 -3.89 8.23 5.75
C PHE A 131 -4.35 9.58 5.18
N LYS A 132 -5.65 9.90 5.31
CA LYS A 132 -6.22 11.21 4.90
C LYS A 132 -5.78 12.41 5.75
N THR A 133 -4.99 12.21 6.81
CA THR A 133 -4.66 13.29 7.76
C THR A 133 -3.48 14.14 7.28
N SER A 134 -3.77 15.19 6.50
CA SER A 134 -3.10 16.51 6.52
C SER A 134 -3.97 17.53 5.80
#